data_AF-A0AA37QD78-F1
#
_entry.id   AF-A0AA37QD78-F1
#
_cell.length_a   1.000
_cell.length_b   1.000
_cell.length_c   1.000
_cell.angle_alpha   90.00
_cell.angle_beta   90.00
_cell.angle_gamma   90.00
#
_symmetry.space_group_name_H-M   'P 1'
#
loop_
_entity.id
_entity.type
_entity.pdbx_description
1 polymer ?
#
loop_
_entity_poly.entity_id
_entity_poly.type
_entity_poly.pdbx_seq_one_letter_code
_entity_poly.pdbx_strand_id
1 'polypeptide(L)'
;MATVLPFDPHARRRTPATPATPPRGERERQERVVPIPVSRTADRVTALPTTRIAPAVAAAPAPLSERALAKRFFPLLALVAIADLVTKAIAVALLGGQESIALGGPLSLHLVYNTASAGGVWLGAHTRELNMVATGVVIGMLVMLVPVLARLDRHAPTALALMAGGGAGNLASLVSSPRGVPDFLALHHQDGAWIMNVADLFMFAGLLLLMRTIGVLVLAMRTHGPRQRTDAVLAPR
;
A
#
# COMPACT_ATOMS: atom_id res chain seq x y z
N MET A 1 3.68 49.72 8.39
CA MET A 1 2.25 49.52 8.06
C MET A 1 2.10 49.66 6.56
N ALA A 2 1.77 48.57 5.85
CA ALA A 2 1.54 48.56 4.41
C ALA A 2 0.14 48.02 4.15
N THR A 3 -0.69 48.85 3.50
CA THR A 3 -2.12 48.62 3.25
C THR A 3 -2.31 47.71 2.04
N VAL A 4 -2.94 46.56 2.24
CA VAL A 4 -3.33 45.61 1.19
C VAL A 4 -4.74 45.96 0.71
N LEU A 5 -4.91 46.20 -0.60
CA LEU A 5 -6.22 46.42 -1.23
C LEU A 5 -6.94 45.10 -1.51
N PRO A 6 -8.29 45.04 -1.43
CA PRO A 6 -9.06 43.81 -1.55
C PRO A 6 -9.24 43.36 -3.01
N PHE A 7 -9.26 42.04 -3.20
CA PHE A 7 -9.46 41.32 -4.46
C PHE A 7 -10.95 41.29 -4.83
N ASP A 8 -11.32 41.73 -6.05
CA ASP A 8 -12.69 41.67 -6.59
C ASP A 8 -12.84 40.46 -7.55
N PRO A 9 -13.71 39.48 -7.24
CA PRO A 9 -13.85 38.24 -8.01
C PRO A 9 -14.82 38.35 -9.21
N HIS A 10 -15.26 39.55 -9.63
CA HIS A 10 -16.29 39.69 -10.69
C HIS A 10 -15.87 40.39 -11.99
N ALA A 11 -14.57 40.46 -12.30
CA ALA A 11 -14.09 41.01 -13.58
C ALA A 11 -14.40 40.09 -14.79
N ARG A 12 -15.64 40.15 -15.30
CA ARG A 12 -16.06 39.54 -16.57
C ARG A 12 -15.38 40.26 -17.73
N ARG A 13 -14.53 39.56 -18.49
CA ARG A 13 -13.99 40.07 -19.76
C ARG A 13 -15.09 40.11 -20.82
N ARG A 14 -15.40 41.32 -21.29
CA ARG A 14 -16.30 41.60 -22.41
C ARG A 14 -15.59 41.35 -23.75
N THR A 15 -16.24 40.62 -24.65
CA THR A 15 -15.88 40.48 -26.07
C THR A 15 -16.26 41.75 -26.84
N PRO A 16 -15.43 42.27 -27.76
CA PRO A 16 -15.88 43.22 -28.77
C PRO A 16 -16.19 42.52 -30.10
N ALA A 17 -17.30 42.91 -30.72
CA ALA A 17 -17.75 42.50 -32.05
C ALA A 17 -17.28 43.48 -33.15
N THR A 18 -16.93 42.92 -34.32
CA THR A 18 -17.06 43.34 -35.75
C THR A 18 -16.66 44.77 -36.20
N PRO A 19 -16.15 44.95 -37.45
CA PRO A 19 -17.08 45.29 -38.54
C PRO A 19 -16.76 44.69 -39.93
N ALA A 20 -17.81 44.60 -40.75
CA ALA A 20 -17.84 44.14 -42.13
C ALA A 20 -17.29 45.16 -43.16
N THR A 21 -16.97 44.71 -44.38
CA THR A 21 -16.76 45.56 -45.56
C THR A 21 -17.37 44.88 -46.82
N PRO A 22 -18.03 45.62 -47.75
CA PRO A 22 -18.94 45.06 -48.76
C PRO A 22 -18.29 45.05 -50.18
N PRO A 23 -19.00 44.78 -51.31
CA PRO A 23 -18.63 43.73 -52.26
C PRO A 23 -18.00 44.27 -53.58
N ARG A 24 -17.37 43.39 -54.36
CA ARG A 24 -17.03 43.70 -55.76
C ARG A 24 -16.87 42.46 -56.64
N GLY A 25 -17.69 42.38 -57.69
CA GLY A 25 -17.30 41.78 -58.97
C GLY A 25 -17.86 40.39 -59.25
N GLU A 26 -19.08 40.33 -59.76
CA GLU A 26 -19.55 39.25 -60.61
C GLU A 26 -18.64 39.11 -61.84
N ARG A 27 -18.08 37.92 -62.04
CA ARG A 27 -17.74 37.42 -63.38
C ARG A 27 -18.07 35.94 -63.42
N GLU A 28 -19.06 35.63 -64.25
CA GLU A 28 -19.49 34.30 -64.64
C GLU A 28 -18.30 33.42 -65.05
N ARG A 29 -18.20 32.24 -64.45
CA ARG A 29 -17.48 31.11 -65.04
C ARG A 29 -18.34 29.87 -64.91
N GLN A 30 -18.81 29.42 -66.08
CA GLN A 30 -19.59 28.22 -66.33
C GLN A 30 -19.14 27.02 -65.48
N GLU A 31 -20.09 26.50 -64.73
CA GLU A 31 -19.99 25.30 -63.90
C GLU A 31 -20.03 24.07 -64.81
N ARG A 32 -18.87 23.47 -65.09
CA ARG A 32 -18.77 22.17 -65.75
C ARG A 32 -18.94 21.09 -64.67
N VAL A 33 -20.16 20.68 -64.41
CA VAL A 33 -20.51 19.60 -63.48
C VAL A 33 -19.94 18.28 -64.02
N VAL A 34 -18.89 17.78 -63.37
CA VAL A 34 -18.41 16.40 -63.56
C VAL A 34 -19.21 15.52 -62.59
N PRO A 35 -19.97 14.52 -63.06
CA PRO A 35 -20.68 13.63 -62.15
C PRO A 35 -19.67 12.77 -61.37
N ILE A 36 -19.61 12.98 -60.05
CA ILE A 36 -18.88 12.11 -59.13
C ILE A 36 -19.65 10.79 -59.03
N PRO A 37 -19.06 9.63 -59.33
CA PRO A 37 -19.73 8.35 -59.11
C PRO A 37 -19.90 8.12 -57.61
N VAL A 38 -21.16 8.13 -57.14
CA VAL A 38 -21.50 7.75 -55.77
C VAL A 38 -21.53 6.22 -55.69
N SER A 39 -20.36 5.62 -55.47
CA SER A 39 -20.26 4.21 -55.10
C SER A 39 -20.81 4.02 -53.69
N ARG A 40 -22.04 3.51 -53.60
CA ARG A 40 -22.70 3.12 -52.37
C ARG A 40 -22.10 1.82 -51.86
N THR A 41 -20.94 1.88 -51.21
CA THR A 41 -20.39 0.76 -50.45
C THR A 41 -21.02 0.78 -49.06
N ALA A 42 -22.15 0.10 -48.93
CA ALA A 42 -22.56 -0.41 -47.62
C ALA A 42 -21.52 -1.43 -47.15
N ASP A 43 -21.41 -1.55 -45.82
CA ASP A 43 -20.61 -2.55 -45.10
C ASP A 43 -19.10 -2.33 -45.10
N ARG A 44 -18.64 -1.62 -44.07
CA ARG A 44 -17.95 -2.22 -42.91
C ARG A 44 -17.21 -1.09 -42.21
N VAL A 45 -17.86 -0.47 -41.23
CA VAL A 45 -17.14 0.29 -40.20
C VAL A 45 -16.29 -0.76 -39.48
N THR A 46 -15.04 -0.89 -39.90
CA THR A 46 -14.04 -1.64 -39.15
C THR A 46 -13.88 -0.90 -37.84
N ALA A 47 -14.64 -1.32 -36.83
CA ALA A 47 -14.43 -0.89 -35.46
C ALA A 47 -12.95 -1.12 -35.17
N LEU A 48 -12.22 -0.03 -34.90
CA LEU A 48 -10.91 -0.11 -34.29
C LEU A 48 -11.01 -1.10 -33.12
N PRO A 49 -10.08 -2.05 -32.96
CA PRO A 49 -10.10 -2.90 -31.80
C PRO A 49 -9.91 -1.99 -30.59
N THR A 50 -11.03 -1.64 -29.95
CA THR A 50 -11.03 -1.18 -28.58
C THR A 50 -10.59 -2.41 -27.81
N THR A 51 -9.28 -2.59 -27.68
CA THR A 51 -8.70 -3.49 -26.69
C THR A 51 -9.21 -2.95 -25.37
N ARG A 52 -10.36 -3.47 -24.95
CA ARG A 52 -10.86 -3.33 -23.61
C ARG A 52 -9.78 -4.00 -22.78
N ILE A 53 -8.84 -3.20 -22.26
CA ILE A 53 -8.06 -3.61 -21.10
C ILE A 53 -9.11 -3.69 -20.00
N ALA A 54 -9.85 -4.80 -19.98
CA ALA A 54 -10.56 -5.21 -18.80
C ALA A 54 -9.49 -5.18 -17.71
N PRO A 55 -9.75 -4.56 -16.55
CA PRO A 55 -8.88 -4.84 -15.43
C PRO A 55 -8.96 -6.35 -15.26
N ALA A 56 -7.85 -7.04 -15.54
CA ALA A 56 -7.68 -8.42 -15.14
C ALA A 56 -7.62 -8.39 -13.62
N VAL A 57 -8.79 -8.19 -13.00
CA VAL A 57 -9.08 -8.74 -11.69
C VAL A 57 -9.07 -10.23 -11.96
N ALA A 58 -7.85 -10.79 -11.99
CA ALA A 58 -7.64 -12.21 -12.10
C ALA A 58 -8.61 -12.86 -11.12
N ALA A 59 -9.48 -13.73 -11.63
CA ALA A 59 -10.40 -14.48 -10.79
C ALA A 59 -9.60 -15.00 -9.60
N ALA A 60 -10.04 -14.66 -8.39
CA ALA A 60 -9.33 -15.04 -7.18
C ALA A 60 -9.08 -16.56 -7.25
N PRO A 61 -7.83 -17.03 -7.16
CA PRO A 61 -7.55 -18.46 -7.22
C PRO A 61 -8.35 -19.17 -6.14
N ALA A 62 -8.78 -20.40 -6.42
CA ALA A 62 -9.54 -21.20 -5.46
C ALA A 62 -8.83 -21.16 -4.08
N PRO A 63 -9.57 -20.91 -2.98
CA PRO A 63 -8.95 -20.74 -1.67
C PRO A 63 -8.16 -21.98 -1.31
N LEU A 64 -6.90 -21.78 -0.89
CA LEU A 64 -6.05 -22.86 -0.41
C LEU A 64 -6.70 -23.55 0.79
N SER A 65 -6.53 -24.87 0.91
CA SER A 65 -6.95 -25.58 2.11
C SER A 65 -6.20 -25.04 3.34
N GLU A 66 -6.82 -25.11 4.52
CA GLU A 66 -6.20 -24.64 5.76
C GLU A 66 -4.85 -25.30 6.02
N ARG A 67 -4.72 -26.60 5.68
CA ARG A 67 -3.46 -27.33 5.75
C ARG A 67 -2.39 -26.74 4.83
N ALA A 68 -2.76 -26.36 3.61
CA ALA A 68 -1.81 -25.74 2.67
C ALA A 68 -1.41 -24.32 3.11
N LEU A 69 -2.33 -23.56 3.69
CA LEU A 69 -2.04 -22.26 4.30
C LEU A 69 -1.06 -22.42 5.48
N ALA A 70 -1.35 -23.33 6.41
CA ALA A 70 -0.48 -23.61 7.55
C ALA A 70 0.94 -24.01 7.12
N LYS A 71 1.07 -24.88 6.10
CA LYS A 71 2.37 -25.30 5.53
C LYS A 71 3.18 -24.17 4.90
N ARG A 72 2.55 -23.05 4.52
CA ARG A 72 3.25 -21.86 4.00
C ARG A 72 3.51 -20.85 5.11
N PHE A 73 2.53 -20.65 5.97
CA PHE A 73 2.54 -19.64 7.02
C PHE A 73 3.54 -19.95 8.12
N PHE A 74 3.46 -21.13 8.74
CA PHE A 74 4.29 -21.45 9.91
C PHE A 74 5.78 -21.53 9.61
N PRO A 75 6.23 -22.12 8.49
CA PRO A 75 7.66 -22.11 8.16
C PRO A 75 8.20 -20.70 7.91
N LEU A 76 7.43 -19.82 7.26
CA LEU A 76 7.85 -18.44 7.05
C LEU A 76 7.90 -17.65 8.37
N LEU A 77 6.88 -17.82 9.23
CA LEU A 77 6.87 -17.25 10.57
C LEU A 77 8.12 -17.68 11.36
N ALA A 78 8.41 -18.99 11.38
CA ALA A 78 9.56 -19.54 12.07
C ALA A 78 10.88 -19.02 11.50
N LEU A 79 11.00 -18.97 10.16
CA LEU A 79 12.18 -18.43 9.48
C LEU A 79 12.44 -16.97 9.87
N VAL A 80 11.40 -16.13 9.88
CA VAL A 80 11.48 -14.72 10.27
C VAL A 80 11.91 -14.58 11.73
N ALA A 81 11.28 -15.35 12.64
CA ALA A 81 11.63 -15.31 14.06
C ALA A 81 13.07 -15.78 14.32
N ILE A 82 13.52 -16.84 13.65
CA ILE A 82 14.89 -17.35 13.75
C ILE A 82 15.87 -16.32 13.18
N ALA A 83 15.58 -15.72 12.03
CA ALA A 83 16.43 -14.70 11.43
C ALA A 83 16.62 -13.50 12.38
N ASP A 84 15.54 -13.01 12.98
CA ASP A 84 15.61 -11.95 13.99
C ASP A 84 16.48 -12.35 15.19
N LEU A 85 16.23 -13.52 15.80
CA LEU A 85 17.01 -14.02 16.93
C LEU A 85 18.50 -14.17 16.62
N VAL A 86 18.84 -14.69 15.43
CA VAL A 86 20.23 -14.83 14.97
C VAL A 86 20.88 -13.45 14.83
N THR A 87 20.19 -12.50 14.19
CA THR A 87 20.74 -11.15 14.00
C THR A 87 20.95 -10.42 15.32
N LYS A 88 20.04 -10.58 16.29
CA LYS A 88 20.21 -10.08 17.67
C LYS A 88 21.39 -10.72 18.37
N ALA A 89 21.54 -12.04 18.27
CA ALA A 89 22.67 -12.75 18.88
C ALA A 89 24.02 -12.25 18.33
N ILE A 90 24.10 -12.06 17.01
CA ILE A 90 25.27 -11.47 16.34
C ILE A 90 25.52 -10.05 16.84
N ALA A 91 24.48 -9.20 16.88
CA ALA A 91 24.61 -7.83 17.36
C ALA A 91 25.10 -7.76 18.81
N VAL A 92 24.55 -8.59 19.72
CA VAL A 92 24.99 -8.66 21.11
C VAL A 92 26.44 -9.11 21.23
N ALA A 93 26.87 -10.09 20.41
CA ALA A 93 28.24 -10.58 20.43
C ALA A 93 29.25 -9.55 19.90
N LEU A 94 28.89 -8.81 18.84
CA LEU A 94 29.78 -7.84 18.20
C LEU A 94 29.82 -6.49 18.94
N LEU A 95 28.71 -6.05 19.51
CA LEU A 95 28.54 -4.70 20.05
C LEU A 95 28.52 -4.63 21.58
N GLY A 96 28.59 -5.76 22.28
CA GLY A 96 28.48 -5.84 23.75
C GLY A 96 29.50 -5.01 24.56
N GLY A 97 30.48 -4.40 23.92
CA GLY A 97 31.42 -3.45 24.52
C GLY A 97 31.88 -2.34 23.57
N GLN A 98 31.12 -2.08 22.49
CA GLN A 98 31.43 -1.04 21.49
C GLN A 98 30.38 0.08 21.60
N GLU A 99 30.80 1.34 21.42
CA GLU A 99 29.84 2.46 21.40
C GLU A 99 28.94 2.41 20.17
N SER A 100 29.50 2.27 18.96
CA SER A 100 28.73 2.07 17.72
C SER A 100 29.66 1.72 16.56
N ILE A 101 29.10 1.13 15.49
CA ILE A 101 29.82 0.84 14.24
C ILE A 101 29.07 1.51 13.09
N ALA A 102 29.69 2.48 12.42
CA ALA A 102 29.09 3.13 11.25
C ALA A 102 29.04 2.18 10.05
N LEU A 103 27.89 2.08 9.38
CA LEU A 103 27.72 1.31 8.13
C LEU A 103 27.76 2.20 6.88
N GLY A 104 27.63 3.52 7.06
CA GLY A 104 27.64 4.52 6.00
C GLY A 104 26.31 5.25 5.86
N GLY A 105 26.36 6.50 5.39
CA GLY A 105 25.18 7.36 5.33
C GLY A 105 24.53 7.53 6.72
N PRO A 106 23.19 7.52 6.83
CA PRO A 106 22.49 7.61 8.11
C PRO A 106 22.44 6.27 8.88
N LEU A 107 23.15 5.21 8.46
CA LEU A 107 23.05 3.89 9.06
C LEU A 107 24.26 3.56 9.95
N SER A 108 23.99 3.03 11.13
CA SER A 108 24.99 2.52 12.06
C SER A 108 24.44 1.34 12.86
N LEU A 109 25.34 0.58 13.48
CA LEU A 109 25.03 -0.44 14.46
C LEU A 109 25.30 0.10 15.86
N HIS A 110 24.28 0.13 16.71
CA HIS A 110 24.36 0.61 18.09
C HIS A 110 23.40 -0.19 18.97
N LEU A 111 23.96 -0.97 19.90
CA LEU A 111 23.18 -1.91 20.71
C LEU A 111 22.50 -1.20 21.88
N VAL A 112 21.17 -1.25 21.90
CA VAL A 112 20.32 -0.78 22.99
C VAL A 112 19.38 -1.88 23.41
N TYR A 113 19.17 -2.05 24.72
CA TYR A 113 18.17 -2.97 25.24
C TYR A 113 16.88 -2.22 25.54
N ASN A 114 15.86 -2.48 24.73
CA ASN A 114 14.57 -1.83 24.84
C ASN A 114 13.69 -2.53 25.89
N THR A 115 13.41 -1.80 26.97
CA THR A 115 12.55 -2.23 28.08
C THR A 115 11.20 -1.54 28.09
N ALA A 116 11.01 -0.53 27.23
CA ALA A 116 9.76 0.19 27.09
C ALA A 116 8.75 -0.60 26.25
N SER A 117 7.49 -0.22 26.33
CA SER A 117 6.45 -0.63 25.39
C SER A 117 6.63 0.05 24.03
N ALA A 118 5.84 -0.42 23.04
CA ALA A 118 5.76 0.21 21.73
C ALA A 118 5.57 1.74 21.86
N GLY A 119 6.37 2.51 21.11
CA GLY A 119 6.37 3.97 21.19
C GLY A 119 7.17 4.57 22.36
N GLY A 120 7.96 3.77 23.08
CA GLY A 120 8.82 4.25 24.17
C GLY A 120 8.10 4.50 25.49
N VAL A 121 6.88 4.00 25.64
CA VAL A 121 6.06 4.19 26.85
C VAL A 121 6.50 3.22 27.95
N TRP A 122 6.67 3.72 29.18
CA TRP A 122 6.92 2.88 30.35
C TRP A 122 5.65 2.74 31.19
N LEU A 123 5.21 1.51 31.46
CA LEU A 123 3.95 1.17 32.13
C LEU A 123 4.14 0.73 33.59
N GLY A 124 5.33 0.93 34.17
CA GLY A 124 5.65 0.50 35.53
C GLY A 124 6.47 -0.79 35.59
N ALA A 125 6.51 -1.37 36.79
CA ALA A 125 7.27 -2.59 37.08
C ALA A 125 6.86 -3.80 36.22
N HIS A 126 5.60 -3.81 35.73
CA HIS A 126 5.04 -4.90 34.93
C HIS A 126 5.09 -4.66 33.41
N THR A 127 5.83 -3.65 32.95
CA THR A 127 5.92 -3.30 31.51
C THR A 127 6.33 -4.50 30.66
N ARG A 128 7.26 -5.32 31.15
CA ARG A 128 7.75 -6.51 30.44
C ARG A 128 6.67 -7.57 30.28
N GLU A 129 5.97 -7.91 31.36
CA GLU A 129 4.91 -8.91 31.37
C GLU A 129 3.73 -8.46 30.49
N LEU A 130 3.38 -7.18 30.56
CA LEU A 130 2.37 -6.58 29.70
C LEU A 130 2.77 -6.65 28.23
N ASN A 131 4.03 -6.34 27.89
CA ASN A 131 4.55 -6.45 26.52
C ASN A 131 4.51 -7.90 26.02
N MET A 132 4.85 -8.89 26.85
CA MET A 132 4.75 -10.30 26.50
C MET A 132 3.31 -10.71 26.18
N VAL A 133 2.37 -10.39 27.08
CA VAL A 133 0.96 -10.74 26.92
C VAL A 133 0.39 -10.05 25.69
N ALA A 134 0.63 -8.74 25.53
CA ALA A 134 0.15 -7.97 24.39
C ALA A 134 0.69 -8.52 23.06
N THR A 135 1.99 -8.81 23.00
CA THR A 135 2.63 -9.37 21.80
C THR A 135 2.05 -10.76 21.48
N GLY A 136 1.88 -11.62 22.49
CA GLY A 136 1.26 -12.94 22.32
C GLY A 136 -0.18 -12.85 21.80
N VAL A 137 -0.99 -11.93 22.33
CA VAL A 137 -2.36 -11.68 21.87
C VAL A 137 -2.38 -11.22 20.41
N VAL A 138 -1.50 -10.28 20.04
CA VAL A 138 -1.40 -9.80 18.66
C VAL A 138 -1.00 -10.92 17.72
N ILE A 139 0.01 -11.73 18.06
CA ILE A 139 0.40 -12.91 17.26
C ILE A 139 -0.79 -13.87 17.09
N GLY A 140 -1.49 -14.20 18.18
CA GLY A 140 -2.68 -15.06 18.13
C GLY A 140 -3.76 -14.50 17.18
N MET A 141 -4.05 -13.21 17.28
CA MET A 141 -4.99 -12.53 16.38
C MET A 141 -4.53 -12.59 14.91
N LEU A 142 -3.26 -12.34 14.63
CA LEU A 142 -2.72 -12.44 13.26
C LEU A 142 -2.87 -13.86 12.70
N VAL A 143 -2.59 -14.89 13.50
CA VAL A 143 -2.78 -16.30 13.11
C VAL A 143 -4.24 -16.60 12.80
N MET A 144 -5.17 -16.13 13.63
CA MET A 144 -6.62 -16.30 13.40
C MET A 144 -7.12 -15.59 12.14
N LEU A 145 -6.49 -14.48 11.74
CA LEU A 145 -6.85 -13.74 10.54
C LEU A 145 -6.35 -14.38 9.23
N VAL A 146 -5.40 -15.32 9.29
CA VAL A 146 -4.82 -15.97 8.09
C VAL A 146 -5.88 -16.56 7.16
N PRO A 147 -6.77 -17.48 7.60
CA PRO A 147 -7.75 -18.10 6.71
C PRO A 147 -8.78 -17.10 6.17
N VAL A 148 -9.06 -16.02 6.90
CA VAL A 148 -9.98 -14.97 6.47
C VAL A 148 -9.34 -14.15 5.36
N LEU A 149 -8.16 -13.58 5.62
CA LEU A 149 -7.49 -12.69 4.66
C LEU A 149 -6.92 -13.43 3.45
N ALA A 150 -6.59 -14.72 3.57
CA ALA A 150 -6.20 -15.56 2.44
C ALA A 150 -7.27 -15.67 1.35
N ARG A 151 -8.56 -15.52 1.72
CA ARG A 151 -9.69 -15.55 0.76
C ARG A 151 -9.82 -14.24 -0.01
N LEU A 152 -9.27 -13.15 0.52
CA LEU A 152 -9.32 -11.82 -0.09
C LEU A 152 -8.08 -11.55 -0.95
N ASP A 153 -6.89 -11.90 -0.47
CA ASP A 153 -5.63 -11.75 -1.21
C ASP A 153 -4.67 -12.91 -0.91
N ARG A 154 -4.15 -13.50 -1.99
CA ARG A 154 -3.12 -14.56 -1.95
C ARG A 154 -1.83 -14.14 -1.23
N HIS A 155 -1.55 -12.84 -1.14
CA HIS A 155 -0.37 -12.29 -0.47
C HIS A 155 -0.59 -12.01 1.02
N ALA A 156 -1.83 -12.00 1.50
CA ALA A 156 -2.12 -11.71 2.91
C ALA A 156 -1.49 -12.72 3.88
N PRO A 157 -1.45 -14.05 3.62
CA PRO A 157 -0.75 -14.99 4.50
C PRO A 157 0.74 -14.68 4.66
N THR A 158 1.39 -14.22 3.60
CA THR A 158 2.80 -13.79 3.65
C THR A 158 2.94 -12.56 4.53
N ALA A 159 2.10 -11.54 4.34
CA ALA A 159 2.11 -10.32 5.16
C ALA A 159 1.94 -10.64 6.66
N LEU A 160 0.95 -11.49 6.99
CA LEU A 160 0.68 -11.92 8.36
C LEU A 160 1.83 -12.76 8.95
N ALA A 161 2.46 -13.62 8.13
CA ALA A 161 3.59 -14.43 8.59
C ALA A 161 4.82 -13.58 8.92
N LEU A 162 5.09 -12.53 8.13
CA LEU A 162 6.16 -11.57 8.41
C LEU A 162 5.90 -10.84 9.74
N MET A 163 4.68 -10.35 9.94
CA MET A 163 4.29 -9.64 11.17
C MET A 163 4.32 -10.54 12.40
N ALA A 164 3.71 -11.74 12.30
CA ALA A 164 3.67 -12.70 13.40
C ALA A 164 5.06 -13.25 13.72
N GLY A 165 5.91 -13.45 12.70
CA GLY A 165 7.30 -13.87 12.88
C GLY A 165 8.16 -12.80 13.56
N GLY A 166 8.01 -11.53 13.16
CA GLY A 166 8.69 -10.41 13.82
C GLY A 166 8.24 -10.28 15.28
N GLY A 167 6.93 -10.34 15.52
CA GLY A 167 6.39 -10.39 16.88
C GLY A 167 6.93 -11.55 17.70
N ALA A 168 7.04 -12.75 17.11
CA ALA A 168 7.56 -13.94 17.78
C ALA A 168 9.05 -13.80 18.15
N GLY A 169 9.87 -13.18 17.29
CA GLY A 169 11.28 -12.88 17.61
C GLY A 169 11.44 -11.91 18.78
N ASN A 170 10.61 -10.85 18.82
CA ASN A 170 10.57 -9.91 19.95
C ASN A 170 10.05 -10.57 21.24
N LEU A 171 9.00 -11.39 21.16
CA LEU A 171 8.47 -12.12 22.29
C LEU A 171 9.51 -13.11 22.86
N ALA A 172 10.19 -13.85 21.99
CA ALA A 172 11.27 -14.75 22.40
C ALA A 172 12.40 -13.98 23.10
N SER A 173 12.77 -12.80 22.61
CA SER A 173 13.76 -11.93 23.26
C SER A 173 13.34 -11.52 24.67
N LEU A 174 12.07 -11.11 24.85
CA LEU A 174 11.52 -10.76 26.15
C LEU A 174 11.55 -11.95 27.12
N VAL A 175 11.20 -13.14 26.64
CA VAL A 175 11.16 -14.37 27.46
C VAL A 175 12.57 -14.78 27.87
N SER A 176 13.54 -14.73 26.96
CA SER A 176 14.88 -15.24 27.16
C SER A 176 15.83 -14.30 27.91
N SER A 177 15.56 -12.99 27.96
CA SER A 177 16.46 -12.00 28.56
C SER A 177 15.73 -11.01 29.48
N PRO A 178 16.20 -10.79 30.72
CA PRO A 178 15.63 -9.77 31.61
C PRO A 178 16.02 -8.35 31.18
N ARG A 179 17.03 -8.19 30.31
CA ARG A 179 17.55 -6.88 29.91
C ARG A 179 16.62 -6.12 28.96
N GLY A 180 15.63 -6.79 28.38
CA GLY A 180 14.76 -6.24 27.34
C GLY A 180 15.11 -6.79 25.95
N VAL A 181 14.48 -6.21 24.92
CA VAL A 181 14.67 -6.61 23.52
C VAL A 181 15.92 -5.92 22.96
N PRO A 182 16.90 -6.67 22.40
CA PRO A 182 18.05 -6.05 21.75
C PRO A 182 17.65 -5.37 20.44
N ASP A 183 17.82 -4.05 20.40
CA ASP A 183 17.72 -3.23 19.20
C ASP A 183 19.14 -2.78 18.82
N PHE A 184 19.46 -2.77 17.53
CA PHE A 184 20.85 -2.58 17.11
C PHE A 184 21.03 -1.85 15.79
N LEU A 185 20.00 -1.74 14.96
CA LEU A 185 20.05 -1.01 13.71
C LEU A 185 19.62 0.44 13.98
N ALA A 186 20.57 1.36 13.97
CA ALA A 186 20.33 2.78 14.18
C ALA A 186 20.27 3.53 12.85
N LEU A 187 19.11 4.12 12.57
CA LEU A 187 18.87 5.03 11.46
C LEU A 187 18.81 6.47 11.96
N HIS A 188 19.82 7.26 11.62
CA HIS A 188 19.98 8.65 12.06
C HIS A 188 19.12 9.61 11.23
N HIS A 189 18.51 10.58 11.89
CA HIS A 189 17.78 11.71 11.34
C HIS A 189 18.21 13.02 12.04
N GLN A 190 17.62 14.16 11.67
CA GLN A 190 18.06 15.48 12.16
C GLN A 190 18.03 15.62 13.69
N ASP A 191 17.04 14.99 14.34
CA ASP A 191 16.76 15.13 15.77
C ASP A 191 17.18 13.93 16.63
N GLY A 192 17.89 12.93 16.04
CA GLY A 192 18.28 11.73 16.76
C GLY A 192 18.41 10.49 15.86
N ALA A 193 18.17 9.31 16.44
CA ALA A 193 18.20 8.06 15.69
C ALA A 193 17.05 7.15 16.12
N TRP A 194 16.43 6.50 15.15
CA TRP A 194 15.54 5.36 15.42
C TRP A 194 16.37 4.09 15.49
N ILE A 195 16.35 3.44 16.65
CA ILE A 195 17.05 2.18 16.87
C ILE A 195 16.01 1.08 16.84
N MET A 196 16.23 0.10 15.97
CA MET A 196 15.30 -0.99 15.71
C MET A 196 16.05 -2.31 15.54
N ASN A 197 15.32 -3.40 15.45
CA ASN A 197 15.84 -4.71 15.12
C ASN A 197 15.27 -5.23 13.79
N VAL A 198 15.66 -6.43 13.41
CA VAL A 198 15.24 -7.03 12.14
C VAL A 198 13.77 -7.48 12.19
N ALA A 199 13.24 -7.86 13.35
CA ALA A 199 11.80 -8.09 13.52
C ALA A 199 10.96 -6.85 13.18
N ASP A 200 11.40 -5.63 13.51
CA ASP A 200 10.71 -4.39 13.15
C ASP A 200 10.65 -4.17 11.63
N LEU A 201 11.74 -4.48 10.93
CA LEU A 201 11.80 -4.43 9.46
C LEU A 201 10.82 -5.42 8.83
N PHE A 202 10.72 -6.64 9.36
CA PHE A 202 9.76 -7.63 8.90
C PHE A 202 8.31 -7.23 9.19
N MET A 203 8.03 -6.67 10.37
CA MET A 203 6.71 -6.13 10.70
C MET A 203 6.34 -4.98 9.75
N PHE A 204 7.26 -4.06 9.45
CA PHE A 204 7.04 -2.98 8.49
C PHE A 204 6.80 -3.51 7.07
N ALA A 205 7.59 -4.48 6.60
CA ALA A 205 7.40 -5.10 5.30
C ALA A 205 6.04 -5.83 5.20
N GLY A 206 5.63 -6.53 6.25
CA GLY A 206 4.31 -7.15 6.35
C GLY A 206 3.19 -6.11 6.31
N LEU A 207 3.37 -4.98 6.99
CA LEU A 207 2.41 -3.88 6.98
C LEU A 207 2.22 -3.32 5.56
N LEU A 208 3.31 -3.07 4.83
CA LEU A 208 3.24 -2.59 3.45
C LEU A 208 2.50 -3.56 2.53
N LEU A 209 2.73 -4.87 2.68
CA LEU A 209 2.00 -5.89 1.91
C LEU A 209 0.51 -5.93 2.25
N LEU A 210 0.16 -5.73 3.52
CA LEU A 210 -1.23 -5.66 3.95
C LEU A 210 -1.92 -4.38 3.47
N MET A 211 -1.23 -3.24 3.47
CA MET A 211 -1.75 -1.99 2.91
C MET A 211 -2.05 -2.13 1.41
N ARG A 212 -1.16 -2.81 0.67
CA ARG A 212 -1.43 -3.16 -0.73
C ARG A 212 -2.69 -4.00 -0.88
N THR A 213 -2.87 -5.01 -0.03
CA THR A 213 -4.07 -5.87 -0.01
C THR A 213 -5.34 -5.02 0.15
N ILE A 214 -5.34 -4.10 1.12
CA ILE A 214 -6.46 -3.19 1.39
C ILE A 214 -6.72 -2.27 0.19
N GLY A 215 -5.67 -1.71 -0.43
CA GLY A 215 -5.81 -0.87 -1.62
C GLY A 215 -6.49 -1.58 -2.79
N VAL A 216 -6.12 -2.83 -3.05
CA VAL A 216 -6.77 -3.68 -4.07
C VAL A 216 -8.25 -3.91 -3.74
N LEU A 217 -8.57 -4.19 -2.47
CA LEU A 217 -9.94 -4.39 -2.02
C LEU A 217 -10.79 -3.12 -2.19
N VAL A 218 -10.26 -1.96 -1.78
CA VAL A 218 -10.94 -0.67 -1.93
C VAL A 218 -11.20 -0.36 -3.40
N LEU A 219 -10.23 -0.62 -4.28
CA LEU A 219 -10.42 -0.42 -5.71
C LEU A 219 -11.49 -1.37 -6.28
N ALA A 220 -11.47 -2.64 -5.88
CA ALA A 220 -12.49 -3.61 -6.28
C ALA A 220 -13.90 -3.16 -5.85
N MET A 221 -14.07 -2.68 -4.61
CA MET A 221 -15.35 -2.15 -4.12
C MET A 221 -15.81 -0.91 -4.89
N ARG A 222 -14.90 0.01 -5.24
CA ARG A 222 -15.23 1.21 -6.03
C ARG A 222 -15.66 0.89 -7.46
N THR A 223 -15.11 -0.15 -8.07
CA THR A 223 -15.50 -0.59 -9.42
C THR A 223 -16.85 -1.31 -9.43
N HIS A 224 -17.29 -1.87 -8.30
CA HIS A 224 -18.57 -2.52 -8.12
C HIS A 224 -19.53 -1.60 -7.35
N GLY A 225 -19.85 -0.43 -7.92
CA GLY A 225 -20.91 0.44 -7.43
C GLY A 225 -22.27 -0.29 -7.37
N PRO A 226 -23.25 0.20 -6.57
CA PRO A 226 -24.50 -0.51 -6.31
C PRO A 226 -25.17 -0.85 -7.64
N ARG A 227 -25.23 -2.15 -7.97
CA ARG A 227 -25.98 -2.64 -9.15
C ARG A 227 -27.37 -2.03 -9.09
N GLN A 228 -27.69 -1.21 -10.09
CA GLN A 228 -29.02 -0.67 -10.29
C GLN A 228 -30.00 -1.85 -10.28
N ARG A 229 -30.74 -1.96 -9.18
CA ARG A 229 -31.89 -2.84 -9.00
C ARG A 229 -33.11 -2.20 -9.69
N THR A 230 -32.90 -1.53 -10.82
CA THR A 230 -33.84 -0.62 -11.48
C THR A 230 -34.24 -1.11 -12.87
N ASP A 231 -33.70 -2.23 -13.36
CA ASP A 231 -34.12 -2.80 -14.64
C ASP A 231 -35.21 -3.88 -14.50
N ALA A 232 -35.57 -4.25 -13.26
CA ALA A 232 -36.62 -5.24 -13.00
C ALA A 232 -38.03 -4.63 -12.79
N VAL A 233 -38.18 -3.30 -12.77
CA VAL A 233 -39.45 -2.61 -12.48
C VAL A 233 -40.08 -1.97 -13.72
N LEU A 234 -39.39 -1.95 -14.87
CA LEU A 234 -39.84 -1.26 -16.10
C LEU A 234 -40.06 -2.22 -17.29
N ALA A 235 -40.53 -3.44 -17.04
CA ALA A 235 -41.13 -4.26 -18.09
C ALA A 235 -42.64 -3.98 -18.16
N PRO A 236 -43.16 -3.26 -19.18
CA PRO A 236 -44.60 -3.18 -19.38
C PRO A 236 -45.15 -4.57 -19.72
N ARG A 237 -46.22 -4.96 -19.01
CA ARG A 237 -47.03 -6.15 -19.31
C ARG A 237 -47.89 -5.93 -20.54
#